data_AF-A0A0G1WIU4-F1
#
_entry.id   AF-A0A0G1WIU4-F1
#
_cell.length_a   1.000
_cell.length_b   1.000
_cell.length_c   1.000
_cell.angle_alpha   90.00
_cell.angle_beta   90.00
_cell.angle_gamma   90.00
#
_symmetry.space_group_name_H-M   'P 1'
#
loop_
_entity.id
_entity.type
_entity.pdbx_description
1 polymer ?
#
loop_
_entity_poly.entity_id
_entity_poly.type
_entity_poly.pdbx_seq_one_letter_code
_entity_poly.pdbx_strand_id
1 'polypeptide(L)'
;MDGGSGIVMISVVRSDFSGYAITGGTKTNDGVNDVYAFTSSGTWTLSTSTPSITGSGTANRLAKFTTSTTIADSLFSDDGSNTTLTSGNLFLQIGSIIDAITGGALNFGTNNATTMTFGRSGQNMIINSKLGVGTSNPSATLEVNGDFFSNLIKVAANGLGLDTLTAGSLSIGSTTASAIQIGRTGIITTVPGTISFGKAVTTSNCNSSTSPANCGSAPSGSVALATGGSTLVVNTSAVTANSQILITEDSSLDSRLGITCNTGTGRRYSISARTAGTSFTIKSSANPTTNKACLSYWIVN
;
A
#
# COMPACT_ATOMS: atom_id res chain seq x y z
N MET A 1 8.02 -79.54 -13.39
CA MET A 1 7.47 -80.81 -12.88
C MET A 1 8.63 -81.44 -12.14
N ASP A 2 8.75 -81.35 -10.82
CA ASP A 2 7.74 -81.69 -9.82
C ASP A 2 7.64 -80.69 -8.67
N GLY A 3 6.40 -80.33 -8.34
CA GLY A 3 6.06 -79.65 -7.11
C GLY A 3 6.14 -80.63 -5.95
N GLY A 4 7.26 -80.61 -5.24
CA GLY A 4 7.39 -81.27 -3.94
C GLY A 4 6.72 -80.43 -2.86
N SER A 5 5.45 -80.70 -2.56
CA SER A 5 4.82 -80.26 -1.32
C SER A 5 5.51 -80.95 -0.15
N GLY A 6 6.53 -80.31 0.41
CA GLY A 6 7.18 -80.75 1.63
C GLY A 6 6.20 -80.64 2.80
N ILE A 7 5.78 -81.79 3.33
CA ILE A 7 5.08 -81.87 4.61
C ILE A 7 6.06 -81.40 5.69
N VAL A 8 5.83 -80.22 6.24
CA VAL A 8 6.56 -79.75 7.43
C VAL A 8 5.91 -80.41 8.63
N MET A 9 6.56 -81.44 9.18
CA MET A 9 6.20 -81.93 10.51
C MET A 9 6.63 -80.91 11.55
N ILE A 10 5.66 -80.22 12.17
CA ILE A 10 5.91 -79.44 13.38
C ILE A 10 5.84 -80.40 14.56
N SER A 11 7.01 -80.86 15.02
CA SER A 11 7.11 -81.58 16.30
C SER A 11 6.97 -80.57 17.43
N VAL A 12 5.81 -80.57 18.09
CA VAL A 12 5.62 -79.83 19.34
C VAL A 12 6.06 -80.74 20.48
N VAL A 13 7.32 -80.61 20.90
CA VAL A 13 7.79 -81.24 22.12
C VAL A 13 7.30 -80.39 23.29
N ARG A 14 6.39 -80.93 24.10
CA ARG A 14 6.09 -80.36 25.43
C ARG A 14 7.24 -80.72 26.35
N SER A 15 8.01 -79.72 26.77
CA SER A 15 8.91 -79.81 27.92
C SER A 15 8.59 -78.66 28.85
N ASP A 16 8.28 -78.99 30.09
CA ASP A 16 7.98 -78.07 31.17
C ASP A 16 9.25 -77.29 31.56
N PHE A 17 9.46 -76.09 31.01
CA PHE A 17 10.33 -75.06 31.58
C PHE A 17 9.93 -73.68 31.02
N SER A 18 10.00 -72.66 31.88
CA SER A 18 9.76 -71.25 31.55
C SER A 18 10.71 -70.76 30.45
N GLY A 19 10.17 -70.09 29.44
CA GLY A 19 10.94 -69.49 28.34
C GLY A 19 10.60 -70.10 26.99
N TYR A 20 9.48 -69.66 26.42
CA TYR A 20 9.00 -70.12 25.12
C TYR A 20 9.69 -69.34 24.01
N ALA A 21 10.63 -69.96 23.30
CA ALA A 21 11.12 -69.46 22.01
C ALA A 21 10.47 -70.29 20.90
N ILE A 22 9.35 -69.79 20.36
CA ILE A 22 8.76 -70.33 19.13
C ILE A 22 9.71 -69.95 17.99
N THR A 23 10.59 -70.86 17.57
CA THR A 23 11.23 -70.77 16.25
C THR A 23 10.26 -71.38 15.24
N GLY A 24 9.16 -70.67 15.01
CA GLY A 24 8.21 -70.96 13.95
C GLY A 24 8.82 -70.51 12.64
N GLY A 25 9.18 -71.46 11.78
CA GLY A 25 9.74 -71.17 10.47
C GLY A 25 8.80 -70.30 9.64
N THR A 26 9.27 -69.12 9.25
CA THR A 26 8.68 -68.32 8.18
C THR A 26 9.72 -68.11 7.10
N LYS A 27 9.65 -68.93 6.05
CA LYS A 27 10.15 -68.51 4.73
C LYS A 27 9.20 -67.43 4.23
N THR A 28 9.60 -66.16 4.29
CA THR A 28 9.07 -65.16 3.37
C THR A 28 9.83 -65.32 2.05
N ASN A 29 9.12 -65.24 0.93
CA ASN A 29 9.64 -65.53 -0.42
C ASN A 29 10.72 -64.56 -0.93
N ASP A 30 11.25 -63.66 -0.08
CA ASP A 30 12.22 -62.62 -0.47
C ASP A 30 13.65 -62.89 0.02
N GLY A 31 13.93 -64.04 0.64
CA GLY A 31 15.31 -64.47 0.96
C GLY A 31 15.98 -63.74 2.13
N VAL A 32 15.23 -62.93 2.90
CA VAL A 32 15.73 -62.30 4.13
C VAL A 32 15.14 -63.04 5.33
N ASN A 33 16.00 -63.74 6.09
CA ASN A 33 15.63 -64.37 7.36
C ASN A 33 15.58 -63.30 8.46
N ASP A 34 14.41 -62.71 8.71
CA ASP A 34 14.19 -61.92 9.92
C ASP A 34 13.90 -62.87 11.09
N VAL A 35 14.81 -62.90 12.08
CA VAL A 35 14.66 -63.68 13.31
C VAL A 35 14.13 -62.77 14.40
N TYR A 36 12.83 -62.89 14.71
CA TYR A 36 12.23 -62.27 15.89
C TYR A 36 12.41 -63.20 17.08
N ALA A 37 13.26 -62.80 18.04
CA ALA A 37 13.43 -63.52 19.29
C ALA A 37 12.53 -62.90 20.37
N PHE A 38 11.59 -63.67 20.89
CA PHE A 38 10.87 -63.33 22.12
C PHE A 38 11.77 -63.67 23.30
N THR A 39 12.24 -62.66 24.04
CA THR A 39 12.82 -62.91 25.37
C THR A 39 11.68 -62.97 26.40
N SER A 40 11.87 -63.78 27.44
CA SER A 40 10.89 -63.99 28.51
C SER A 40 10.56 -62.74 29.35
N SER A 41 11.23 -61.61 29.10
CA SER A 41 10.98 -60.32 29.75
C SER A 41 9.95 -59.43 29.03
N GLY A 42 9.34 -59.91 27.94
CA GLY A 42 8.39 -59.12 27.14
C GLY A 42 9.05 -58.00 26.33
N THR A 43 10.38 -58.00 26.24
CA THR A 43 11.15 -56.99 25.51
C THR A 43 11.45 -57.51 24.11
N TRP A 44 11.00 -56.80 23.08
CA TRP A 44 11.30 -57.14 21.69
C TRP A 44 12.77 -56.84 21.41
N THR A 45 13.57 -57.88 21.14
CA THR A 45 14.95 -57.71 20.65
C THR A 45 15.02 -58.16 19.19
N LEU A 46 15.25 -57.19 18.30
CA LEU A 46 15.45 -57.42 16.88
C LEU A 46 16.88 -57.91 16.66
N SER A 47 17.05 -59.21 16.36
CA SER A 47 18.35 -59.82 16.05
C SER A 47 18.51 -59.93 14.53
N THR A 48 19.01 -58.87 13.89
CA THR A 48 19.29 -58.88 12.44
C THR A 48 20.75 -59.24 12.18
N SER A 49 20.97 -60.17 11.25
CA SER A 49 22.29 -60.59 10.75
C SER A 49 22.83 -59.68 9.63
N THR A 50 22.28 -58.47 9.51
CA THR A 50 22.69 -57.39 8.60
C THR A 50 23.37 -56.29 9.43
N PRO A 51 24.20 -55.39 8.85
CA PRO A 51 25.07 -54.50 9.63
C PRO A 51 24.30 -53.82 10.77
N SER A 52 24.77 -54.08 11.99
CA SER A 52 24.16 -53.65 13.24
C SER A 52 23.72 -52.19 13.13
N ILE A 53 22.42 -51.96 13.20
CA ILE A 53 21.88 -50.60 13.32
C ILE A 53 22.39 -50.07 14.65
N THR A 54 23.20 -49.02 14.60
CA THR A 54 23.80 -48.37 15.77
C THR A 54 23.22 -46.97 15.94
N GLY A 55 23.34 -46.41 17.15
CA GLY A 55 22.88 -45.05 17.45
C GLY A 55 21.89 -45.01 18.61
N SER A 56 21.61 -43.80 19.07
CA SER A 56 20.70 -43.51 20.18
C SER A 56 19.92 -42.25 19.87
N GLY A 57 18.62 -42.26 20.15
CA GLY A 57 17.79 -41.06 20.10
C GLY A 57 17.66 -40.40 21.47
N THR A 58 17.32 -39.12 21.48
CA THR A 58 16.88 -38.40 22.67
C THR A 58 15.36 -38.61 22.84
N ALA A 59 14.88 -38.70 24.09
CA ALA A 59 13.44 -38.71 24.36
C ALA A 59 12.77 -37.49 23.69
N ASN A 60 11.53 -37.66 23.22
CA ASN A 60 10.76 -36.61 22.55
C ASN A 60 11.33 -36.14 21.21
N ARG A 61 12.22 -36.89 20.56
CA ARG A 61 12.67 -36.62 19.18
C ARG A 61 12.29 -37.77 18.27
N LEU A 62 11.85 -37.44 17.06
CA LEU A 62 11.59 -38.48 16.05
C LEU A 62 12.92 -39.09 15.62
N ALA A 63 13.05 -40.41 15.59
CA ALA A 63 14.25 -41.07 15.09
C ALA A 63 14.35 -40.91 13.57
N LYS A 64 15.56 -40.67 13.04
CA LYS A 64 15.85 -40.74 11.60
C LYS A 64 17.13 -41.51 11.34
N PHE A 65 17.21 -42.17 10.20
CA PHE A 65 18.48 -42.69 9.71
C PHE A 65 19.34 -41.54 9.15
N THR A 66 20.56 -41.40 9.66
CA THR A 66 21.56 -40.46 9.12
C THR A 66 22.45 -41.12 8.07
N THR A 67 22.61 -42.43 8.15
CA THR A 67 23.27 -43.30 7.16
C THR A 67 22.43 -44.58 6.99
N SER A 68 22.88 -45.52 6.16
CA SER A 68 22.20 -46.82 6.00
C SER A 68 22.14 -47.66 7.28
N THR A 69 22.95 -47.36 8.31
CA THR A 69 23.07 -48.19 9.52
C THR A 69 23.09 -47.38 10.82
N THR A 70 22.86 -46.06 10.77
CA THR A 70 22.92 -45.21 11.97
C THR A 70 21.61 -44.44 12.17
N ILE A 71 21.01 -44.61 13.35
CA ILE A 71 19.88 -43.79 13.80
C ILE A 71 20.42 -42.59 14.58
N ALA A 72 19.87 -41.42 14.31
CA ALA A 72 20.05 -40.24 15.14
C ALA A 72 18.72 -39.48 15.27
N ASP A 73 18.75 -38.37 15.97
CA ASP A 73 17.57 -37.54 16.12
C ASP A 73 17.19 -36.80 14.82
N SER A 74 15.89 -36.72 14.57
CA SER A 74 15.28 -35.79 13.63
C SER A 74 15.40 -34.36 14.13
N LEU A 75 15.23 -33.40 13.21
CA LEU A 75 15.12 -32.00 13.55
C LEU A 75 13.79 -31.68 14.27
N PHE A 76 12.82 -32.58 14.23
CA PHE A 76 11.55 -32.42 14.95
C PHE A 76 11.62 -33.09 16.32
N SER A 77 11.22 -32.34 17.34
CA SER A 77 10.92 -32.80 18.69
C SER A 77 9.42 -32.68 18.95
N ASP A 78 8.83 -33.63 19.66
CA ASP A 78 7.44 -33.64 20.08
C ASP A 78 7.37 -33.92 21.58
N ASP A 79 6.89 -32.95 22.36
CA ASP A 79 6.74 -33.06 23.82
C ASP A 79 5.33 -33.50 24.25
N GLY A 80 4.48 -33.88 23.28
CA GLY A 80 3.08 -34.24 23.47
C GLY A 80 2.11 -33.06 23.45
N SER A 81 2.62 -31.82 23.48
CA SER A 81 1.84 -30.58 23.34
C SER A 81 2.23 -29.79 22.09
N ASN A 82 3.50 -29.80 21.72
CA ASN A 82 4.07 -29.03 20.61
C ASN A 82 5.06 -29.87 19.81
N THR A 83 5.04 -29.69 18.48
CA THR A 83 6.13 -30.12 17.62
C THR A 83 7.09 -28.95 17.38
N THR A 84 8.36 -29.09 17.78
CA THR A 84 9.40 -28.07 17.65
C THR A 84 10.44 -28.48 16.62
N LEU A 85 10.76 -27.58 15.67
CA LEU A 85 11.95 -27.71 14.84
C LEU A 85 13.16 -27.19 15.63
N THR A 86 14.05 -28.06 16.08
CA THR A 86 15.17 -27.70 16.96
C THR A 86 16.26 -26.89 16.26
N SER A 87 16.35 -26.97 14.93
CA SER A 87 17.26 -26.16 14.10
C SER A 87 16.89 -26.22 12.61
N GLY A 88 17.37 -25.24 11.85
CA GLY A 88 17.18 -25.17 10.39
C GLY A 88 15.84 -24.56 9.98
N ASN A 89 15.49 -24.76 8.71
CA ASN A 89 14.25 -24.25 8.11
C ASN A 89 13.26 -25.40 7.90
N LEU A 90 11.99 -25.14 8.16
CA LEU A 90 10.90 -26.02 7.75
C LEU A 90 10.45 -25.65 6.33
N PHE A 91 10.74 -26.50 5.35
CA PHE A 91 10.23 -26.36 3.99
C PHE A 91 8.94 -27.15 3.84
N LEU A 92 7.78 -26.49 3.99
CA LEU A 92 6.50 -27.09 3.64
C LEU A 92 6.22 -26.84 2.15
N GLN A 93 5.98 -27.90 1.39
CA GLN A 93 5.46 -27.74 0.03
C GLN A 93 4.04 -27.15 0.13
N ILE A 94 3.94 -25.89 -0.28
CA ILE A 94 2.74 -25.06 -0.13
C ILE A 94 1.73 -25.44 -1.23
N GLY A 95 1.20 -26.66 -1.16
CA GLY A 95 0.12 -27.14 -2.02
C GLY A 95 -1.22 -27.24 -1.29
N SER A 96 -1.21 -27.57 0.02
CA SER A 96 -2.44 -27.88 0.77
C SER A 96 -2.34 -27.84 2.32
N ILE A 97 -1.18 -27.56 2.92
CA ILE A 97 -0.94 -27.92 4.35
C ILE A 97 -1.27 -26.78 5.33
N ILE A 98 -1.23 -25.52 4.87
CA ILE A 98 -1.55 -24.35 5.71
C ILE A 98 -2.94 -23.80 5.35
N ASP A 99 -3.88 -24.67 5.04
CA ASP A 99 -5.27 -24.30 4.73
C ASP A 99 -6.26 -24.69 5.85
N ALA A 100 -5.81 -25.49 6.82
CA ALA A 100 -6.70 -26.20 7.74
C ALA A 100 -6.60 -25.79 9.22
N ILE A 101 -6.17 -24.57 9.55
CA ILE A 101 -6.41 -24.08 10.92
C ILE A 101 -7.85 -23.53 11.00
N THR A 102 -8.82 -24.45 10.98
CA THR A 102 -10.23 -24.11 11.20
C THR A 102 -10.42 -23.72 12.67
N GLY A 103 -10.37 -22.41 12.95
CA GLY A 103 -10.68 -21.86 14.28
C GLY A 103 -9.48 -21.57 15.20
N GLY A 104 -8.24 -21.62 14.70
CA GLY A 104 -7.03 -21.24 15.43
C GLY A 104 -6.22 -20.16 14.69
N ALA A 105 -5.45 -19.37 15.43
CA ALA A 105 -4.54 -18.40 14.82
C ALA A 105 -3.28 -19.09 14.31
N LEU A 106 -2.90 -18.82 13.06
CA LEU A 106 -1.56 -19.13 12.58
C LEU A 106 -0.59 -18.10 13.17
N ASN A 107 0.06 -18.48 14.26
CA ASN A 107 0.99 -17.61 14.95
C ASN A 107 2.39 -17.73 14.36
N PHE A 108 2.79 -16.76 13.54
CA PHE A 108 4.15 -16.65 13.03
C PHE A 108 4.96 -15.75 13.94
N GLY A 109 5.86 -16.33 14.74
CA GLY A 109 6.80 -15.57 15.56
C GLY A 109 6.12 -14.80 16.70
N THR A 110 6.09 -15.39 17.88
CA THR A 110 5.32 -14.84 19.00
C THR A 110 5.89 -13.52 19.54
N ASN A 111 7.21 -13.40 19.72
CA ASN A 111 7.84 -12.21 20.32
C ASN A 111 9.11 -11.70 19.61
N ASN A 112 9.80 -12.52 18.83
CA ASN A 112 11.15 -12.22 18.32
C ASN A 112 11.28 -12.31 16.79
N ALA A 113 10.17 -12.39 16.04
CA ALA A 113 10.27 -12.34 14.59
C ALA A 113 10.68 -10.92 14.18
N THR A 114 11.91 -10.77 13.69
CA THR A 114 12.42 -9.49 13.17
C THR A 114 11.81 -9.16 11.82
N THR A 115 11.43 -10.19 11.03
CA THR A 115 10.76 -10.04 9.74
C THR A 115 9.76 -11.17 9.52
N MET A 116 8.63 -10.82 8.90
CA MET A 116 7.64 -11.77 8.39
C MET A 116 7.34 -11.38 6.95
N THR A 117 7.70 -12.23 6.00
CA THR A 117 7.42 -11.99 4.58
C THR A 117 6.23 -12.84 4.17
N PHE A 118 5.14 -12.18 3.82
CA PHE A 118 3.96 -12.83 3.30
C PHE A 118 3.89 -12.67 1.78
N GLY A 119 3.76 -13.81 1.09
CA GLY A 119 3.67 -13.86 -0.37
C GLY A 119 5.03 -13.88 -1.08
N ARG A 120 4.96 -14.11 -2.38
CA ARG A 120 6.10 -14.01 -3.32
C ARG A 120 5.93 -12.74 -4.16
N SER A 121 7.00 -12.28 -4.81
CA SER A 121 6.89 -11.19 -5.80
C SER A 121 5.75 -11.45 -6.79
N GLY A 122 4.85 -10.48 -6.94
CA GLY A 122 3.68 -10.57 -7.83
C GLY A 122 2.45 -11.27 -7.25
N GLN A 123 2.46 -11.74 -6.00
CA GLN A 123 1.27 -12.27 -5.33
C GLN A 123 0.57 -11.20 -4.49
N ASN A 124 -0.75 -11.19 -4.54
CA ASN A 124 -1.58 -10.35 -3.68
C ASN A 124 -1.80 -11.04 -2.33
N MET A 125 -1.57 -10.33 -1.24
CA MET A 125 -2.14 -10.71 0.05
C MET A 125 -3.62 -10.31 0.06
N ILE A 126 -4.52 -11.29 0.11
CA ILE A 126 -5.96 -11.06 0.22
C ILE A 126 -6.34 -11.20 1.69
N ILE A 127 -6.89 -10.14 2.28
CA ILE A 127 -7.36 -10.13 3.66
C ILE A 127 -8.87 -9.89 3.61
N ASN A 128 -9.64 -10.97 3.83
CA ASN A 128 -11.11 -10.92 3.83
C ASN A 128 -11.69 -10.48 5.19
N SER A 129 -10.83 -10.11 6.14
CA SER A 129 -11.18 -9.68 7.50
C SER A 129 -10.35 -8.44 7.85
N LYS A 130 -10.17 -8.14 9.14
CA LYS A 130 -9.40 -6.98 9.58
C LYS A 130 -7.91 -7.32 9.73
N LEU A 131 -7.05 -6.47 9.19
CA LEU A 131 -5.61 -6.45 9.42
C LEU A 131 -5.26 -5.31 10.38
N GLY A 132 -4.74 -5.68 11.55
CA GLY A 132 -4.09 -4.74 12.46
C GLY A 132 -2.57 -4.78 12.28
N VAL A 133 -1.96 -3.62 12.07
CA VAL A 133 -0.50 -3.42 12.14
C VAL A 133 -0.24 -2.57 13.38
N GLY A 134 0.44 -3.10 14.39
CA GLY A 134 0.66 -2.41 15.66
C GLY A 134 -0.58 -2.32 16.57
N THR A 135 -1.64 -3.08 16.27
CA THR A 135 -2.85 -3.20 17.09
C THR A 135 -3.35 -4.65 17.09
N SER A 136 -3.90 -5.10 18.23
CA SER A 136 -4.49 -6.44 18.38
C SER A 136 -6.00 -6.47 18.17
N ASN A 137 -6.65 -5.30 18.10
CA ASN A 137 -8.10 -5.17 17.92
C ASN A 137 -8.43 -4.09 16.89
N PRO A 138 -8.14 -4.33 15.60
CA PRO A 138 -8.42 -3.36 14.55
C PRO A 138 -9.92 -3.02 14.49
N SER A 139 -10.23 -1.73 14.41
CA SER A 139 -11.57 -1.17 14.24
C SER A 139 -12.02 -1.21 12.76
N ALA A 140 -11.08 -1.14 11.82
CA ALA A 140 -11.30 -1.16 10.38
C ALA A 140 -10.65 -2.37 9.68
N THR A 141 -10.92 -2.54 8.37
CA THR A 141 -10.33 -3.63 7.55
C THR A 141 -8.81 -3.56 7.50
N LEU A 142 -8.23 -2.36 7.48
CA LEU A 142 -6.80 -2.14 7.66
C LEU A 142 -6.64 -1.01 8.68
N GLU A 143 -5.99 -1.31 9.79
CA GLU A 143 -5.62 -0.32 10.80
C GLU A 143 -4.13 -0.40 11.05
N VAL A 144 -3.45 0.73 10.89
CA VAL A 144 -2.02 0.87 11.22
C VAL A 144 -1.93 1.83 12.40
N ASN A 145 -1.54 1.30 13.55
CA ASN A 145 -1.22 2.10 14.73
C ASN A 145 0.26 2.50 14.66
N GLY A 146 0.57 3.53 13.85
CA GLY A 146 1.92 4.00 13.58
C GLY A 146 2.07 4.56 12.16
N ASP A 147 3.31 4.62 11.68
CA ASP A 147 3.63 5.14 10.35
C ASP A 147 3.41 4.12 9.24
N PHE A 148 2.95 4.59 8.08
CA PHE A 148 2.87 3.80 6.86
C PHE A 148 3.82 4.36 5.80
N PHE A 149 4.91 3.64 5.52
CA PHE A 149 5.89 3.99 4.50
C PHE A 149 5.51 3.36 3.16
N SER A 150 5.10 4.17 2.18
CA SER A 150 4.83 3.71 0.82
C SER A 150 5.24 4.77 -0.21
N ASN A 151 5.75 4.32 -1.36
CA ASN A 151 5.98 5.18 -2.51
C ASN A 151 4.67 5.69 -3.13
N LEU A 152 3.59 4.90 -3.00
CA LEU A 152 2.30 5.21 -3.57
C LEU A 152 1.17 4.66 -2.71
N ILE A 153 0.26 5.54 -2.30
CA ILE A 153 -1.01 5.18 -1.67
C ILE A 153 -2.11 5.47 -2.66
N LYS A 154 -2.80 4.42 -3.14
CA LYS A 154 -4.01 4.57 -3.96
C LYS A 154 -5.21 4.37 -3.06
N VAL A 155 -5.99 5.42 -2.86
CA VAL A 155 -7.30 5.32 -2.21
C VAL A 155 -8.36 5.20 -3.30
N ALA A 156 -9.24 4.20 -3.21
CA ALA A 156 -10.21 3.90 -4.24
C ALA A 156 -11.18 5.08 -4.48
N ALA A 157 -11.61 5.26 -5.74
CA ALA A 157 -12.35 6.42 -6.22
C ALA A 157 -13.74 6.64 -5.59
N ASN A 158 -14.25 5.71 -4.77
CA ASN A 158 -15.62 5.69 -4.26
C ASN A 158 -15.82 6.50 -2.98
N GLY A 159 -15.13 7.64 -2.82
CA GLY A 159 -15.44 8.61 -1.77
C GLY A 159 -14.82 8.34 -0.38
N LEU A 160 -13.84 7.44 -0.28
CA LEU A 160 -13.00 7.34 0.92
C LEU A 160 -11.87 8.36 0.76
N GLY A 161 -12.01 9.53 1.38
CA GLY A 161 -10.92 10.50 1.46
C GLY A 161 -9.84 10.05 2.44
N LEU A 162 -8.67 10.71 2.43
CA LEU A 162 -7.82 10.74 3.62
C LEU A 162 -8.53 11.62 4.65
N ASP A 163 -9.32 10.99 5.51
CA ASP A 163 -10.06 11.67 6.56
C ASP A 163 -9.21 11.73 7.84
N THR A 164 -8.96 12.93 8.33
CA THR A 164 -8.34 13.16 9.64
C THR A 164 -9.44 13.33 10.68
N LEU A 165 -10.15 12.24 10.97
CA LEU A 165 -11.31 12.17 11.90
C LEU A 165 -11.08 12.84 13.28
N THR A 166 -9.83 13.12 13.66
CA THR A 166 -9.45 13.75 14.93
C THR A 166 -8.45 14.88 14.71
N ALA A 167 -8.90 16.14 14.60
CA ALA A 167 -8.11 17.40 14.66
C ALA A 167 -6.75 17.45 13.89
N GLY A 168 -6.50 16.49 13.00
CA GLY A 168 -5.21 16.25 12.39
C GLY A 168 -5.08 17.10 11.14
N SER A 169 -3.94 17.75 10.98
CA SER A 169 -3.59 18.37 9.71
C SER A 169 -3.31 17.29 8.68
N LEU A 170 -4.03 17.30 7.56
CA LEU A 170 -3.63 16.54 6.38
C LEU A 170 -2.46 17.30 5.71
N SER A 171 -1.24 16.92 6.06
CA SER A 171 -0.04 17.50 5.47
C SER A 171 0.29 16.80 4.15
N ILE A 172 -0.09 17.42 3.03
CA ILE A 172 0.26 16.95 1.69
C ILE A 172 1.47 17.74 1.23
N GLY A 173 2.57 17.06 0.92
CA GLY A 173 3.68 17.69 0.20
C GLY A 173 4.54 18.65 1.02
N SER A 174 4.67 18.44 2.33
CA SER A 174 5.34 19.36 3.25
C SER A 174 6.82 19.63 2.97
N THR A 175 7.52 18.79 2.20
CA THR A 175 8.97 18.95 1.96
C THR A 175 9.37 18.92 0.49
N THR A 176 8.70 18.14 -0.37
CA THR A 176 9.16 17.89 -1.76
C THR A 176 8.08 18.01 -2.83
N ALA A 177 6.83 18.32 -2.48
CA ALA A 177 5.80 18.43 -3.50
C ALA A 177 6.00 19.68 -4.35
N SER A 178 6.05 19.48 -5.67
CA SER A 178 6.04 20.57 -6.65
C SER A 178 4.63 21.12 -6.90
N ALA A 179 3.59 20.31 -6.65
CA ALA A 179 2.20 20.70 -6.82
C ALA A 179 1.27 19.91 -5.89
N ILE A 180 0.18 20.55 -5.48
CA ILE A 180 -0.98 19.92 -4.86
C ILE A 180 -2.18 20.26 -5.75
N GLN A 181 -2.74 19.24 -6.41
CA GLN A 181 -3.94 19.42 -7.22
C GLN A 181 -5.18 19.18 -6.36
N ILE A 182 -5.93 20.25 -6.06
CA ILE A 182 -7.12 20.18 -5.22
C ILE A 182 -8.36 20.24 -6.11
N GLY A 183 -8.83 19.07 -6.55
CA GLY A 183 -9.95 18.92 -7.47
C GLY A 183 -9.55 18.87 -8.95
N ARG A 184 -10.51 18.56 -9.81
CA ARG A 184 -10.36 18.60 -11.28
C ARG A 184 -11.21 19.72 -11.87
N THR A 185 -10.96 20.09 -13.12
CA THR A 185 -11.78 21.07 -13.85
C THR A 185 -13.27 20.71 -13.76
N GLY A 186 -14.09 21.69 -13.37
CA GLY A 186 -15.54 21.52 -13.23
C GLY A 186 -16.00 20.91 -11.90
N ILE A 187 -15.10 20.58 -10.98
CA ILE A 187 -15.46 20.15 -9.62
C ILE A 187 -15.25 21.30 -8.65
N ILE A 188 -16.30 21.61 -7.89
CA ILE A 188 -16.24 22.57 -6.79
C ILE A 188 -15.48 21.92 -5.64
N THR A 189 -14.32 22.47 -5.32
CA THR A 189 -13.61 22.15 -4.07
C THR A 189 -14.06 23.15 -3.01
N THR A 190 -14.75 22.66 -1.98
CA THR A 190 -15.11 23.49 -0.82
C THR A 190 -13.99 23.45 0.21
N VAL A 191 -13.40 24.60 0.52
CA VAL A 191 -12.53 24.77 1.70
C VAL A 191 -13.32 25.61 2.71
N PRO A 192 -13.88 25.00 3.77
CA PRO A 192 -14.73 25.73 4.73
C PRO A 192 -13.93 26.72 5.59
N GLY A 193 -12.59 26.62 5.60
CA GLY A 193 -11.69 27.51 6.31
C GLY A 193 -10.89 28.46 5.42
N THR A 194 -9.86 29.06 5.99
CA THR A 194 -8.96 29.97 5.26
C THR A 194 -8.02 29.19 4.33
N ILE A 195 -7.76 29.77 3.15
CA ILE A 195 -6.66 29.34 2.27
C ILE A 195 -5.56 30.39 2.43
N SER A 196 -4.38 29.96 2.87
CA SER A 196 -3.18 30.80 2.90
C SER A 196 -2.23 30.36 1.78
N PHE A 197 -1.79 31.29 0.96
CA PHE A 197 -0.84 31.05 -0.11
C PHE A 197 0.21 32.17 -0.12
N GLY A 198 1.46 31.82 -0.41
CA GLY A 198 2.53 32.81 -0.57
C GLY A 198 2.40 33.60 -1.88
N LYS A 199 1.79 33.01 -2.91
CA LYS A 199 1.60 33.63 -4.23
C LYS A 199 0.37 33.05 -4.94
N ALA A 200 -0.52 33.90 -5.43
CA ALA A 200 -1.57 33.53 -6.37
C ALA A 200 -1.10 33.81 -7.81
N VAL A 201 -1.29 32.84 -8.70
CA VAL A 201 -0.98 32.98 -10.13
C VAL A 201 -2.20 32.50 -10.92
N THR A 202 -2.58 33.26 -11.93
CA THR A 202 -3.62 32.90 -12.87
C THR A 202 -3.02 32.17 -14.07
N THR A 203 -3.79 31.29 -14.71
CA THR A 203 -3.31 30.49 -15.86
C THR A 203 -2.92 31.36 -17.06
N SER A 204 -3.48 32.55 -17.16
CA SER A 204 -3.16 33.54 -18.19
C SER A 204 -3.33 34.95 -17.63
N ASN A 205 -2.51 35.89 -18.13
CA ASN A 205 -2.59 37.30 -17.77
C ASN A 205 -2.73 38.14 -19.03
N CYS A 206 -3.73 39.01 -19.07
CA CYS A 206 -3.87 39.95 -20.18
C CYS A 206 -2.75 40.99 -20.18
N ASN A 207 -2.33 41.40 -21.37
CA ASN A 207 -1.40 42.48 -21.59
C ASN A 207 -1.80 43.22 -22.87
N SER A 208 -2.57 44.31 -22.75
CA SER A 208 -3.15 45.00 -23.91
C SER A 208 -3.13 46.51 -23.77
N SER A 209 -2.52 47.20 -24.73
CA SER A 209 -2.53 48.67 -24.80
C SER A 209 -3.60 49.23 -25.76
N THR A 210 -4.45 48.37 -26.33
CA THR A 210 -5.54 48.72 -27.26
C THR A 210 -6.91 48.69 -26.59
N SER A 211 -7.88 49.40 -27.20
CA SER A 211 -9.30 49.37 -26.84
C SER A 211 -10.13 48.99 -28.08
N PRO A 212 -10.92 47.90 -28.06
CA PRO A 212 -11.04 46.92 -26.97
C PRO A 212 -9.74 46.16 -26.68
N ALA A 213 -9.56 45.76 -25.42
CA ALA A 213 -8.48 44.88 -25.00
C ALA A 213 -8.90 43.42 -25.17
N ASN A 214 -8.20 42.66 -26.03
CA ASN A 214 -8.52 41.25 -26.29
C ASN A 214 -7.74 40.34 -25.31
N CYS A 215 -8.40 39.97 -24.22
CA CYS A 215 -7.79 39.27 -23.09
C CYS A 215 -8.10 37.76 -23.05
N GLY A 216 -8.85 37.21 -24.01
CA GLY A 216 -9.13 35.77 -24.10
C GLY A 216 -9.85 35.27 -22.84
N SER A 217 -9.26 34.32 -22.13
CA SER A 217 -9.81 33.78 -20.86
C SER A 217 -9.07 34.30 -19.62
N ALA A 218 -8.30 35.39 -19.73
CA ALA A 218 -7.47 35.87 -18.63
C ALA A 218 -8.34 36.57 -17.55
N PRO A 219 -8.40 36.02 -16.32
CA PRO A 219 -9.14 36.64 -15.22
C PRO A 219 -8.38 37.80 -14.59
N SER A 220 -7.10 37.99 -14.91
CA SER A 220 -6.29 39.11 -14.46
C SER A 220 -5.44 39.64 -15.60
N GLY A 221 -4.96 40.87 -15.46
CA GLY A 221 -4.03 41.43 -16.43
C GLY A 221 -3.86 42.92 -16.33
N SER A 222 -3.16 43.45 -17.33
CA SER A 222 -2.83 44.86 -17.48
C SER A 222 -3.43 45.39 -18.77
N VAL A 223 -4.08 46.54 -18.70
CA VAL A 223 -4.74 47.19 -19.84
C VAL A 223 -4.51 48.70 -19.84
N ALA A 224 -4.67 49.35 -21.00
CA ALA A 224 -4.50 50.80 -21.12
C ALA A 224 -5.76 51.51 -21.64
N LEU A 225 -6.25 52.49 -20.89
CA LEU A 225 -7.26 53.45 -21.35
C LEU A 225 -6.56 54.56 -22.16
N ALA A 226 -7.02 54.76 -23.39
CA ALA A 226 -6.42 55.73 -24.31
C ALA A 226 -6.45 57.17 -23.77
N THR A 227 -5.46 57.98 -24.15
CA THR A 227 -5.46 59.44 -23.90
C THR A 227 -6.75 60.07 -24.45
N GLY A 228 -7.38 60.93 -23.66
CA GLY A 228 -8.68 61.54 -23.96
C GLY A 228 -9.88 60.59 -23.83
N GLY A 229 -9.65 59.29 -23.63
CA GLY A 229 -10.69 58.27 -23.52
C GLY A 229 -11.37 58.25 -22.14
N SER A 230 -12.67 58.03 -22.14
CA SER A 230 -13.47 57.88 -20.91
C SER A 230 -13.84 56.43 -20.61
N THR A 231 -13.70 55.53 -21.59
CA THR A 231 -14.09 54.12 -21.49
C THR A 231 -13.10 53.17 -22.17
N LEU A 232 -12.99 51.97 -21.60
CA LEU A 232 -12.20 50.86 -22.13
C LEU A 232 -13.01 49.57 -22.01
N VAL A 233 -13.16 48.85 -23.11
CA VAL A 233 -13.77 47.52 -23.10
C VAL A 233 -12.66 46.47 -22.98
N VAL A 234 -12.82 45.54 -22.05
CA VAL A 234 -11.93 44.40 -21.84
C VAL A 234 -12.70 43.13 -22.23
N ASN A 235 -12.32 42.53 -23.35
CA ASN A 235 -12.89 41.29 -23.86
C ASN A 235 -12.22 40.11 -23.15
N THR A 236 -12.88 39.55 -22.14
CA THR A 236 -12.45 38.33 -21.46
C THR A 236 -13.62 37.42 -21.16
N SER A 237 -13.47 36.13 -21.45
CA SER A 237 -14.47 35.11 -21.15
C SER A 237 -14.50 34.71 -19.68
N ALA A 238 -13.56 35.19 -18.87
CA ALA A 238 -13.50 34.91 -17.44
C ALA A 238 -14.59 35.63 -16.63
N VAL A 239 -15.24 36.64 -17.21
CA VAL A 239 -16.30 37.40 -16.53
C VAL A 239 -17.60 36.59 -16.45
N THR A 240 -18.27 36.63 -15.32
CA THR A 240 -19.60 36.07 -15.10
C THR A 240 -20.57 37.20 -14.75
N ALA A 241 -21.87 36.88 -14.64
CA ALA A 241 -22.86 37.85 -14.17
C ALA A 241 -22.54 38.37 -12.75
N ASN A 242 -21.91 37.53 -11.92
CA ASN A 242 -21.70 37.78 -10.49
C ASN A 242 -20.26 38.16 -10.13
N SER A 243 -19.37 38.35 -11.11
CA SER A 243 -17.95 38.62 -10.81
C SER A 243 -17.74 39.80 -9.85
N GLN A 244 -16.72 39.75 -9.02
CA GLN A 244 -16.13 40.94 -8.44
C GLN A 244 -14.94 41.32 -9.31
N ILE A 245 -14.94 42.53 -9.86
CA ILE A 245 -13.88 43.02 -10.73
C ILE A 245 -13.19 44.15 -10.00
N LEU A 246 -11.95 43.93 -9.62
CA LEU A 246 -11.11 44.89 -8.94
C LEU A 246 -10.21 45.55 -9.98
N ILE A 247 -10.11 46.88 -9.92
CA ILE A 247 -9.28 47.66 -10.82
C ILE A 247 -8.39 48.56 -9.97
N THR A 248 -7.11 48.59 -10.32
CA THR A 248 -6.12 49.46 -9.70
C THR A 248 -5.41 50.24 -10.79
N GLU A 249 -5.34 51.56 -10.65
CA GLU A 249 -4.46 52.38 -11.47
C GLU A 249 -3.01 52.06 -11.12
N ASP A 250 -2.21 51.75 -12.13
CA ASP A 250 -0.84 51.29 -11.96
C ASP A 250 0.04 51.92 -13.03
N SER A 251 0.67 53.03 -12.65
CA SER A 251 1.56 53.79 -13.52
C SER A 251 2.91 53.11 -13.76
N SER A 252 3.21 51.99 -13.09
CA SER A 252 4.48 51.27 -13.23
C SER A 252 4.49 50.27 -14.41
N LEU A 253 3.39 50.18 -15.16
CA LEU A 253 3.18 49.17 -16.21
C LEU A 253 3.79 49.51 -17.57
N ASP A 254 4.62 50.56 -17.67
CA ASP A 254 5.17 51.07 -18.94
C ASP A 254 5.76 49.97 -19.82
N SER A 255 6.74 49.24 -19.26
CA SER A 255 7.48 48.18 -19.95
C SER A 255 6.61 46.96 -20.24
N ARG A 256 5.68 46.65 -19.33
CA ARG A 256 4.75 45.53 -19.49
C ARG A 256 3.82 45.78 -20.68
N LEU A 257 3.25 46.98 -20.78
CA LEU A 257 2.29 47.36 -21.81
C LEU A 257 2.92 47.93 -23.09
N GLY A 258 4.23 48.19 -23.08
CA GLY A 258 4.97 48.76 -24.22
C GLY A 258 4.55 50.20 -24.55
N ILE A 259 4.12 50.97 -23.56
CA ILE A 259 3.65 52.36 -23.70
C ILE A 259 4.18 53.22 -22.56
N THR A 260 3.97 54.54 -22.64
CA THR A 260 4.13 55.42 -21.49
C THR A 260 2.80 55.57 -20.77
N CYS A 261 2.79 55.24 -19.49
CA CYS A 261 1.68 55.38 -18.57
C CYS A 261 1.56 56.82 -18.05
N ASN A 262 0.33 57.20 -17.72
CA ASN A 262 0.07 58.47 -17.07
C ASN A 262 0.54 58.42 -15.61
N THR A 263 1.37 59.39 -15.22
CA THR A 263 1.87 59.53 -13.85
C THR A 263 0.93 60.31 -12.94
N GLY A 264 0.03 61.12 -13.50
CA GLY A 264 -1.02 61.79 -12.73
C GLY A 264 -2.07 60.76 -12.33
N THR A 265 -2.09 60.34 -11.06
CA THR A 265 -3.01 59.34 -10.49
C THR A 265 -4.23 60.00 -9.82
N GLY A 266 -5.15 59.18 -9.31
CA GLY A 266 -6.31 59.64 -8.51
C GLY A 266 -7.64 59.61 -9.26
N ARG A 267 -7.65 59.04 -10.47
CA ARG A 267 -8.88 58.76 -11.20
C ARG A 267 -9.61 57.61 -10.52
N ARG A 268 -10.94 57.70 -10.46
CA ARG A 268 -11.78 56.58 -10.02
C ARG A 268 -12.21 55.79 -11.24
N TYR A 269 -12.10 54.48 -11.15
CA TYR A 269 -12.54 53.56 -12.18
C TYR A 269 -13.73 52.77 -11.67
N SER A 270 -14.76 52.66 -12.51
CA SER A 270 -15.93 51.85 -12.21
C SER A 270 -16.23 50.89 -13.36
N ILE A 271 -16.89 49.79 -13.04
CA ILE A 271 -17.42 48.87 -14.03
C ILE A 271 -18.80 49.38 -14.46
N SER A 272 -18.93 49.83 -15.70
CA SER A 272 -20.20 50.38 -16.20
C SER A 272 -21.07 49.33 -16.88
N ALA A 273 -20.49 48.24 -17.40
CA ALA A 273 -21.20 47.16 -18.05
C ALA A 273 -20.43 45.84 -17.94
N ARG A 274 -21.17 44.72 -18.02
CA ARG A 274 -20.64 43.36 -18.05
C ARG A 274 -21.48 42.52 -19.00
N THR A 275 -20.81 41.67 -19.76
CA THR A 275 -21.42 40.64 -20.60
C THR A 275 -20.77 39.32 -20.24
N ALA A 276 -21.52 38.45 -19.53
CA ALA A 276 -21.01 37.17 -19.05
C ALA A 276 -20.37 36.36 -20.20
N GLY A 277 -19.24 35.73 -19.92
CA GLY A 277 -18.46 34.96 -20.88
C GLY A 277 -17.82 35.79 -22.00
N THR A 278 -17.92 37.13 -21.98
CA THR A 278 -17.53 37.97 -23.11
C THR A 278 -16.66 39.16 -22.73
N SER A 279 -17.15 40.09 -21.91
CA SER A 279 -16.46 41.36 -21.67
C SER A 279 -16.94 42.14 -20.44
N PHE A 280 -16.15 43.13 -20.03
CA PHE A 280 -16.57 44.19 -19.12
C PHE A 280 -16.06 45.55 -19.59
N THR A 281 -16.75 46.62 -19.18
CA THR A 281 -16.38 48.00 -19.55
C THR A 281 -15.92 48.78 -18.33
N ILE A 282 -14.72 49.33 -18.42
CA ILE A 282 -14.15 50.25 -17.44
C ILE A 282 -14.53 51.67 -17.85
N LYS A 283 -15.06 52.46 -16.91
CA LYS A 283 -15.32 53.89 -17.06
C LYS A 283 -14.43 54.67 -16.10
N SER A 284 -13.78 55.71 -16.60
CA SER A 284 -12.99 56.64 -15.77
C SER A 284 -13.83 57.84 -15.32
N SER A 285 -13.58 58.35 -14.12
CA SER A 285 -14.17 59.60 -13.62
C SER A 285 -13.64 60.86 -14.32
N ALA A 286 -12.45 60.77 -14.91
CA ALA A 286 -11.82 61.84 -15.68
C ALA A 286 -10.92 61.25 -16.78
N ASN A 287 -10.84 61.90 -17.93
CA ASN A 287 -10.05 61.38 -19.05
C ASN A 287 -8.55 61.59 -18.77
N PRO A 288 -7.67 60.64 -19.10
CA PRO A 288 -6.24 60.88 -19.04
C PRO A 288 -5.83 61.87 -20.14
N THR A 289 -5.10 62.93 -19.80
CA THR A 289 -4.87 64.08 -20.71
C THR A 289 -3.55 64.01 -21.47
N THR A 290 -2.48 63.47 -20.87
CA THR A 290 -1.14 63.42 -21.48
C THR A 290 -0.85 62.03 -22.04
N ASN A 291 -0.79 61.03 -21.16
CA ASN A 291 -0.47 59.64 -21.50
C ASN A 291 -1.67 58.73 -21.21
N LYS A 292 -1.66 57.51 -21.73
CA LYS A 292 -2.69 56.50 -21.44
C LYS A 292 -2.75 56.18 -19.95
N ALA A 293 -3.93 55.94 -19.39
CA ALA A 293 -4.03 55.43 -18.04
C ALA A 293 -3.83 53.91 -18.03
N CYS A 294 -2.83 53.44 -17.28
CA CYS A 294 -2.49 52.04 -17.17
C CYS A 294 -3.19 51.42 -15.95
N LEU A 295 -3.85 50.29 -16.16
CA LEU A 295 -4.71 49.66 -15.18
C LEU A 295 -4.34 48.19 -15.03
N SER A 296 -4.30 47.72 -13.78
CA SER A 296 -4.31 46.31 -13.45
C SER A 296 -5.73 45.90 -13.07
N TYR A 297 -6.19 44.73 -13.53
CA TYR A 297 -7.49 44.18 -13.14
C TYR A 297 -7.38 42.75 -12.61
N TRP A 298 -8.31 42.39 -11.74
CA TRP A 298 -8.50 41.04 -11.22
C TRP A 298 -10.00 40.70 -11.13
N ILE A 299 -10.37 39.52 -11.63
CA ILE A 299 -11.73 38.98 -11.60
C ILE A 299 -11.80 37.85 -10.58
N VAL A 300 -12.70 37.99 -9.61
CA VAL A 300 -13.13 36.92 -8.70
C VAL A 300 -14.54 36.52 -9.11
N ASN A 301 -14.82 35.22 -9.26
CA ASN A 301 -16.15 34.70 -9.59
C ASN A 301 -16.81 34.05 -8.38
#